data_AF-A0ABD7QPH4-F1
#
_entry.id   AF-A0ABD7QPH4-F1
#
_cell.length_a   1.000
_cell.length_b   1.000
_cell.length_c   1.000
_cell.angle_alpha   90.00
_cell.angle_beta   90.00
_cell.angle_gamma   90.00
#
_symmetry.space_group_name_H-M   'P 1'
#
loop_
_entity.id
_entity.type
_entity.pdbx_description
1 polymer ?
#
loop_
_entity_poly.entity_id
_entity_poly.type
_entity_poly.pdbx_seq_one_letter_code
_entity_poly.pdbx_strand_id
1 'polypeptide(L)' 'MLNRVYDKYLAAYTCVAGSIYDFKRNEQGVTAVEYAIVIAGVAAVVAVIFGESGTVDTLLNKIFGDIQTKVETSMGI' A
#
# COMPACT_ATOMS: atom_id res chain seq x y z
N MET A 1 -19.02 -33.85 38.65
CA MET A 1 -18.18 -34.13 37.45
C MET A 1 -18.96 -34.01 36.14
N LEU A 2 -20.27 -34.33 36.09
CA LEU A 2 -21.09 -34.18 34.88
C LEU A 2 -21.17 -32.75 34.30
N ASN A 3 -21.29 -31.71 35.13
CA ASN A 3 -21.33 -30.32 34.62
C ASN A 3 -20.06 -29.93 33.87
N ARG A 4 -18.89 -30.36 34.36
CA ARG A 4 -17.60 -30.10 33.71
C ARG A 4 -17.46 -30.80 32.35
N VAL A 5 -18.20 -31.87 32.13
CA VAL A 5 -18.25 -32.59 30.85
C VAL A 5 -19.18 -31.87 29.89
N TYR A 6 -20.39 -31.50 30.33
CA TYR A 6 -21.33 -30.70 29.54
C TYR A 6 -20.74 -29.35 29.11
N ASP A 7 -20.03 -28.65 30.00
CA ASP A 7 -19.36 -27.38 29.68
C ASP A 7 -18.30 -27.56 28.58
N LYS A 8 -17.57 -28.68 28.58
CA LYS A 8 -16.58 -28.98 27.53
C LYS A 8 -17.24 -29.28 26.19
N TYR A 9 -18.37 -29.98 26.17
CA TYR A 9 -19.12 -30.24 24.94
C TYR A 9 -19.73 -28.96 24.36
N LEU A 10 -20.30 -28.11 25.22
CA LEU A 10 -20.83 -26.82 24.80
C LEU A 10 -19.70 -25.92 24.27
N ALA A 11 -18.58 -25.83 24.98
CA ALA A 11 -17.40 -25.07 24.57
C ALA A 11 -16.85 -25.55 23.22
N ALA A 12 -16.80 -26.87 22.99
CA ALA A 12 -16.38 -27.44 21.72
C ALA A 12 -17.35 -27.08 20.58
N TYR A 13 -18.66 -27.18 20.83
CA TYR A 13 -19.69 -26.81 19.86
C TYR A 13 -19.60 -25.32 19.50
N THR A 14 -19.48 -24.43 20.49
CA THR A 14 -19.34 -22.98 20.26
C THR A 14 -18.02 -22.63 19.59
N CYS A 15 -16.93 -23.34 19.88
CA CYS A 15 -15.64 -23.14 19.22
C CYS A 15 -15.72 -23.46 17.73
N VAL A 16 -16.34 -24.58 17.37
CA VAL A 16 -16.49 -24.99 15.97
C VAL A 16 -17.48 -24.07 15.23
N ALA A 17 -18.63 -23.77 15.84
CA ALA A 17 -19.60 -22.85 15.26
C ALA A 17 -19.03 -21.44 15.08
N GLY A 18 -18.26 -20.94 16.05
CA GLY A 18 -17.53 -19.67 15.97
C GLY A 18 -16.49 -19.69 14.86
N SER A 19 -15.70 -20.75 14.75
CA SER A 19 -14.67 -20.89 13.70
C SER A 19 -15.27 -20.87 12.29
N ILE A 20 -16.44 -21.50 12.08
CA ILE A 20 -17.14 -21.49 10.79
C ILE A 20 -17.72 -20.11 10.49
N TYR A 21 -18.27 -19.44 11.50
CA TYR A 21 -18.79 -18.08 11.40
C TYR A 21 -17.69 -17.09 11.02
N ASP A 22 -16.53 -17.18 11.67
CA ASP A 22 -15.34 -16.36 11.42
C ASP A 22 -14.74 -16.67 10.05
N PHE A 23 -14.71 -17.95 9.64
CA PHE A 23 -14.25 -18.34 8.31
C PHE A 23 -15.12 -17.75 7.20
N LYS A 24 -16.45 -17.78 7.35
CA LYS A 24 -17.38 -17.18 6.37
C LYS A 24 -17.25 -15.65 6.31
N ARG A 25 -16.89 -15.03 7.42
CA ARG A 25 -16.65 -13.59 7.55
C ARG A 25 -15.20 -13.18 7.32
N ASN A 26 -14.34 -14.11 6.93
CA ASN A 26 -12.93 -13.82 6.78
C ASN A 26 -12.70 -12.98 5.52
N GLU A 27 -12.54 -11.67 5.70
CA GLU A 27 -12.29 -10.70 4.62
C GLU A 27 -10.80 -10.53 4.31
N GLN A 28 -9.91 -11.19 5.07
CA GLN A 28 -8.45 -11.05 4.91
C GLN A 28 -7.96 -11.25 3.47
N GLY A 29 -8.59 -12.16 2.71
CA GLY A 29 -8.25 -12.39 1.30
C GLY A 29 -8.70 -11.27 0.37
N VAL A 30 -9.90 -10.71 0.56
CA VAL A 30 -10.43 -9.60 -0.25
C VAL A 30 -9.64 -8.33 0.03
N THR A 31 -9.38 -8.05 1.31
CA THR A 31 -8.57 -6.93 1.77
C THR A 31 -7.16 -6.96 1.19
N ALA A 32 -6.53 -8.14 1.09
CA ALA A 32 -5.20 -8.26 0.49
C ALA A 32 -5.18 -7.86 -1.00
N VAL A 33 -6.21 -8.23 -1.77
CA VAL A 33 -6.32 -7.89 -3.20
C VAL A 33 -6.58 -6.39 -3.39
N GLU A 34 -7.42 -5.79 -2.55
CA GLU A 34 -7.70 -4.35 -2.59
C GLU A 34 -6.43 -3.53 -2.35
N TYR A 35 -5.69 -3.83 -1.28
CA TYR A 35 -4.42 -3.14 -1.00
C TYR A 35 -3.38 -3.37 -2.10
N ALA A 36 -3.33 -4.56 -2.72
CA ALA A 36 -2.42 -4.81 -3.82
C ALA A 36 -2.69 -3.90 -5.03
N ILE A 37 -3.96 -3.71 -5.40
CA ILE A 37 -4.35 -2.83 -6.51
C ILE A 37 -4.08 -1.36 -6.15
N VAL A 38 -4.36 -0.95 -4.90
CA VAL A 38 -4.05 0.40 -4.43
C VAL A 38 -2.55 0.69 -4.54
N ILE A 39 -1.70 -0.24 -4.09
CA ILE A 39 -0.23 -0.10 -4.17
C ILE A 39 0.21 0.01 -5.64
N ALA A 40 -0.33 -0.81 -6.53
CA ALA A 40 -0.03 -0.74 -7.96
C ALA A 40 -0.41 0.63 -8.58
N GLY A 41 -1.58 1.17 -8.21
CA GLY A 41 -2.03 2.49 -8.65
C GLY A 41 -1.11 3.60 -8.15
N VAL A 42 -0.74 3.57 -6.87
CA VAL A 42 0.21 4.55 -6.29
C VAL A 42 1.57 4.45 -6.97
N ALA A 43 2.09 3.24 -7.19
CA ALA A 43 3.36 3.03 -7.86
C ALA A 43 3.36 3.58 -9.30
N ALA A 44 2.25 3.42 -10.04
CA ALA A 44 2.11 3.98 -11.38
C ALA A 44 2.16 5.52 -11.37
N VAL A 45 1.45 6.16 -10.44
CA VAL A 45 1.47 7.63 -10.30
C VAL A 45 2.87 8.12 -9.94
N VAL A 46 3.54 7.47 -8.99
CA VAL A 46 4.91 7.80 -8.60
C VAL A 46 5.86 7.64 -9.78
N ALA A 47 5.74 6.57 -10.56
CA ALA A 47 6.58 6.33 -11.73
C ALA A 47 6.41 7.40 -12.82
N VAL A 48 5.20 7.92 -13.04
CA VAL A 48 4.99 9.00 -14.03
C VAL A 48 5.59 10.33 -13.55
N ILE A 49 5.45 10.65 -12.26
CA ILE A 49 5.92 11.93 -11.70
C ILE A 49 7.44 11.95 -11.54
N PHE A 50 8.00 10.85 -11.01
CA PHE A 50 9.40 10.74 -10.59
C PHE A 50 10.26 9.85 -11.48
N GLY A 51 9.67 9.21 -12.49
CA GLY A 51 10.43 8.44 -13.48
C GLY A 51 11.34 9.31 -14.33
N GLU A 52 12.19 8.65 -15.11
CA GLU A 52 13.04 9.30 -16.10
C GLU A 52 12.18 10.08 -17.11
N SER A 53 12.56 11.33 -17.41
CA SER A 53 11.73 12.26 -18.19
C SER A 53 10.36 12.60 -17.56
N GLY A 54 10.16 12.27 -16.29
CA GLY A 54 8.97 12.64 -15.52
C GLY A 54 8.88 14.14 -15.28
N THR A 55 7.77 14.56 -14.68
CA THR A 55 7.53 15.98 -14.36
C THR A 55 8.62 16.56 -13.46
N VAL A 56 9.07 15.80 -12.46
CA VAL A 56 10.10 16.26 -11.52
C VAL A 56 11.45 16.38 -12.20
N ASP A 57 11.85 15.39 -12.99
CA ASP A 57 13.12 15.41 -13.73
C ASP A 57 13.17 16.60 -14.70
N THR A 58 12.12 16.81 -15.49
CA THR A 58 12.01 17.96 -16.41
C THR A 58 12.11 19.29 -15.67
N LEU A 59 11.43 19.42 -14.52
CA LEU A 59 11.45 20.63 -13.72
C LEU A 59 12.84 20.92 -13.16
N LEU A 60 13.50 19.89 -12.61
CA LEU A 60 14.85 20.01 -12.06
C LEU A 60 15.86 20.39 -13.14
N ASN A 61 15.83 19.71 -14.29
CA ASN A 61 16.71 20.01 -15.42
C ASN A 61 16.53 21.45 -15.91
N LYS A 62 15.28 21.94 -15.96
CA LYS A 62 15.00 23.33 -16.31
C LYS A 62 15.56 24.32 -15.28
N ILE A 63 15.31 24.10 -14.00
CA ILE A 63 15.78 25.00 -12.93
C ILE A 63 17.30 25.07 -12.91
N PHE A 64 17.97 23.91 -12.98
CA PHE A 64 19.44 23.89 -12.97
C PHE A 64 20.02 24.44 -14.27
N GLY A 65 19.38 24.23 -15.43
CA GLY A 65 19.77 24.87 -16.69
C GLY A 65 19.63 26.39 -16.66
N ASP A 66 18.55 26.92 -16.08
CA ASP A 66 18.35 28.36 -15.90
C ASP A 66 19.40 28.96 -14.95
N ILE A 67 19.73 28.25 -13.87
CA ILE A 67 20.80 28.67 -12.94
C ILE A 67 22.16 28.65 -13.64
N GLN A 68 22.49 27.58 -14.36
CA GLN A 68 23.74 27.48 -15.13
C GLN A 68 23.87 28.65 -16.11
N THR A 69 22.82 28.90 -16.90
CA THR A 69 22.79 30.02 -17.86
C THR A 69 23.01 31.37 -17.18
N LYS A 70 22.40 31.59 -16.01
CA LYS A 70 22.60 32.82 -15.23
C LYS A 70 24.02 32.96 -14.70
N VAL A 71 24.63 31.86 -14.25
CA VAL A 71 26.01 31.85 -13.75
C VAL A 71 26.99 32.12 -14.89
N GLU A 72 26.85 31.43 -16.03
CA GLU A 72 27.65 31.66 -17.25
C GLU A 72 27.56 33.12 -17.69
N THR A 73 26.34 33.64 -17.81
CA THR A 73 26.09 35.06 -18.14
C THR A 73 26.75 36.02 -17.14
N SER A 74 26.70 35.71 -15.84
CA SER A 74 27.31 36.55 -14.79
C SER A 74 28.85 36.48 -14.80
N MET A 75 29.41 35.37 -15.25
CA MET A 75 30.84 35.15 -15.38
C MET A 75 31.41 35.63 -16.73
N GLY A 76 30.56 36.00 -17.68
CA GLY A 76 30.96 36.50 -19.00
C GLY A 76 31.59 35.43 -19.90
N ILE A 77 31.28 34.16 -19.63
CA ILE A 77 31.64 32.98 -20.43
C ILE A 77 30.38 32.37 -21.04
#